data_AF-A0A849SV47-F1
#
_entry.id   AF-A0A849SV47-F1
#
_cell.length_a   1.000
_cell.length_b   1.000
_cell.length_c   1.000
_cell.angle_alpha   90.00
_cell.angle_beta   90.00
_cell.angle_gamma   90.00
#
_symmetry.space_group_name_H-M   'P 1'
#
loop_
_entity.id
_entity.type
_entity.pdbx_description
1 polymer ?
#
loop_
_entity_poly.entity_id
_entity_poly.type
_entity_poly.pdbx_seq_one_letter_code
_entity_poly.pdbx_strand_id
1 'polypeptide(L)'
;SDGGTLFLDEIGDMPLEAQVKLLRVLENNEVRRVGENSAHLVDLRVVAATHRDLHEEIAAGRFREDLYYRLSVVTIEVPALRERREDIGLLAEYFLARISKAQGKPELEFSPEAIQLLERYDYPGNVRELENVIAHVVTLSEGPIVTAQDLPDVVRAPRLLTSAPDTRPAERERRPRPLRASLGPREVTVPDARDHWTLAEVEQEHILRVLDRCRGNATAAARQLGISRTTLWRKLREYGVSRPERTGE
;
A
#
# COMPACT_ATOMS: atom_id res chain seq x y z
N SER A 1 19.09 2.66 34.61
CA SER A 1 18.60 3.99 34.28
C SER A 1 17.24 4.10 34.92
N ASP A 2 17.15 4.82 36.03
CA ASP A 2 15.88 4.99 36.74
C ASP A 2 14.98 5.93 35.93
N GLY A 3 13.73 5.52 35.64
CA GLY A 3 12.72 6.37 35.00
C GLY A 3 12.82 6.55 33.48
N GLY A 4 13.36 5.58 32.74
CA GLY A 4 13.45 5.65 31.27
C GLY A 4 12.11 5.42 30.57
N THR A 5 11.95 5.86 29.31
CA THR A 5 10.83 5.45 28.45
C THR A 5 11.33 4.49 27.38
N LEU A 6 10.69 3.33 27.27
CA LEU A 6 10.91 2.34 26.21
C LEU A 6 9.79 2.45 25.17
N PHE A 7 10.15 2.80 23.94
CA PHE A 7 9.23 2.78 22.81
C PHE A 7 9.39 1.48 22.02
N LEU A 8 8.28 0.76 21.85
CA LEU A 8 8.20 -0.50 21.10
C LEU A 8 7.34 -0.27 19.87
N ASP A 9 7.96 -0.23 18.69
CA ASP A 9 7.22 -0.14 17.43
C ASP A 9 6.86 -1.54 16.92
N GLU A 10 5.80 -1.62 16.12
CA GLU A 10 5.32 -2.85 15.47
C GLU A 10 5.15 -4.04 16.44
N ILE A 11 4.61 -3.82 17.64
CA ILE A 11 4.53 -4.87 18.67
C ILE A 11 3.71 -6.10 18.22
N GLY A 12 2.74 -5.90 17.34
CA GLY A 12 1.92 -6.97 16.76
C GLY A 12 2.69 -7.94 15.85
N ASP A 13 3.87 -7.57 15.35
CA ASP A 13 4.73 -8.43 14.54
C ASP A 13 5.74 -9.24 15.37
N MET A 14 5.74 -9.04 16.69
CA MET A 14 6.68 -9.70 17.59
C MET A 14 6.44 -11.22 17.65
N PRO A 15 7.47 -12.07 17.49
CA PRO A 15 7.33 -13.51 17.69
C PRO A 15 6.84 -13.87 19.11
N LEU A 16 6.03 -14.93 19.25
CA LEU A 16 5.47 -15.36 20.54
C LEU A 16 6.52 -15.54 21.66
N GLU A 17 7.71 -16.04 21.32
CA GLU A 17 8.80 -16.19 22.31
C GLU A 17 9.30 -14.85 22.86
N ALA A 18 9.34 -13.82 22.02
CA ALA A 18 9.72 -12.47 22.43
C ALA A 18 8.60 -11.82 23.25
N GLN A 19 7.33 -12.09 22.93
CA GLN A 19 6.18 -11.65 23.73
C GLN A 19 6.25 -12.17 25.17
N VAL A 20 6.62 -13.45 25.38
CA VAL A 20 6.81 -14.02 26.73
C VAL A 20 7.93 -13.31 27.49
N LYS A 21 9.03 -12.97 26.81
CA LYS A 21 10.15 -12.24 27.44
C LYS A 21 9.71 -10.83 27.84
N LEU A 22 8.99 -10.14 26.97
CA LEU A 22 8.46 -8.80 27.26
C LEU A 22 7.47 -8.84 28.43
N LEU A 23 6.55 -9.79 28.45
CA LEU A 23 5.61 -9.97 29.55
C LEU A 23 6.35 -10.10 30.90
N ARG A 24 7.40 -10.93 30.97
CA ARG A 24 8.21 -11.07 32.18
C ARG A 24 8.88 -9.77 32.64
N VAL A 25 9.31 -8.93 31.70
CA VAL A 25 9.87 -7.61 32.01
C VAL A 25 8.78 -6.70 32.57
N LEU A 26 7.58 -6.70 31.98
CA LEU A 26 6.44 -5.89 32.43
C LEU A 26 5.83 -6.35 33.77
N GLU A 27 5.99 -7.62 34.12
CA GLU A 27 5.50 -8.19 35.38
C GLU A 27 6.50 -8.01 36.51
N ASN A 28 7.77 -8.39 36.28
CA ASN A 28 8.77 -8.48 37.34
C ASN A 28 9.68 -7.25 37.41
N ASN A 29 9.59 -6.33 36.45
CA ASN A 29 10.51 -5.20 36.31
C ASN A 29 11.98 -5.65 36.28
N GLU A 30 12.24 -6.85 35.75
CA GLU A 30 13.57 -7.47 35.70
C GLU A 30 13.98 -7.78 34.27
N VAL A 31 15.21 -7.42 33.91
CA VAL A 31 15.81 -7.76 32.62
C VAL A 31 17.06 -8.61 32.84
N ARG A 32 17.23 -9.63 32.00
CA ARG A 32 18.46 -10.43 31.94
C ARG A 32 19.19 -10.16 30.64
N ARG A 33 20.49 -9.91 30.72
CA ARG A 33 21.34 -9.78 29.53
C ARG A 33 21.56 -11.15 28.90
N VAL A 34 21.75 -11.17 27.59
CA VAL A 34 22.06 -12.42 26.87
C VAL A 34 23.40 -12.96 27.38
N GLY A 35 23.42 -14.18 27.91
CA GLY A 35 24.61 -14.83 28.46
C GLY A 35 24.85 -14.56 29.94
N GLU A 36 24.04 -13.73 30.60
CA GLU A 36 24.15 -13.44 32.03
C GLU A 36 22.95 -14.00 32.80
N ASN A 37 23.19 -14.61 33.95
CA ASN A 37 22.13 -15.16 34.81
C ASN A 37 21.65 -14.17 35.89
N SER A 38 22.32 -13.02 36.03
CA SER A 38 21.91 -11.97 36.95
C SER A 38 20.69 -11.24 36.36
N ALA A 39 19.69 -11.01 37.21
CA ALA A 39 18.56 -10.15 36.90
C ALA A 39 18.88 -8.71 37.32
N HIS A 40 18.51 -7.74 36.50
CA HIS A 40 18.62 -6.33 36.81
C HIS A 40 17.22 -5.73 36.92
N LEU A 41 16.93 -5.10 38.05
CA LEU A 41 15.72 -4.31 38.20
C LEU A 41 15.76 -3.07 37.30
N VAL A 42 14.67 -2.83 36.60
CA VAL A 42 14.49 -1.70 35.69
C VAL A 42 13.18 -1.00 35.99
N ASP A 43 13.22 0.33 36.05
CA ASP A 43 12.03 1.17 36.12
C ASP A 43 11.85 1.87 34.77
N LEU A 44 10.84 1.44 34.02
CA LEU A 44 10.62 1.87 32.63
C LEU A 44 9.14 2.17 32.38
N ARG A 45 8.86 3.32 31.79
CA ARG A 45 7.60 3.60 31.13
C ARG A 45 7.60 2.95 29.75
N VAL A 46 6.61 2.13 29.46
CA VAL A 46 6.49 1.50 28.13
C VAL A 46 5.44 2.23 27.29
N VAL A 47 5.81 2.53 26.05
CA VAL A 47 4.90 3.03 25.01
C VAL A 47 5.03 2.08 23.84
N ALA A 48 3.93 1.45 23.44
CA ALA A 48 3.90 0.51 22.32
C ALA A 48 3.04 1.06 21.18
N ALA A 49 3.44 0.75 19.95
CA ALA A 49 2.71 1.07 18.74
C ALA A 49 2.56 -0.17 17.86
N THR A 50 1.48 -0.25 17.10
CA THR A 50 1.27 -1.29 16.09
C THR A 50 0.33 -0.78 15.01
N HIS A 51 0.47 -1.35 13.82
CA HIS A 51 -0.43 -1.15 12.69
C HIS A 51 -1.48 -2.27 12.56
N ARG A 52 -1.41 -3.30 13.42
CA ARG A 52 -2.30 -4.46 13.41
C ARG A 52 -3.41 -4.31 14.46
N ASP A 53 -4.54 -4.94 14.19
CA ASP A 53 -5.57 -5.12 15.21
C ASP A 53 -5.15 -6.26 16.16
N LEU A 54 -4.79 -5.91 17.40
CA LEU A 54 -4.33 -6.89 18.37
C LEU A 54 -5.44 -7.87 18.81
N HIS A 55 -6.71 -7.51 18.73
CA HIS A 55 -7.80 -8.44 19.04
C HIS A 55 -7.89 -9.54 17.97
N GLU A 56 -7.75 -9.19 16.70
CA GLU A 56 -7.69 -10.17 15.62
C GLU A 56 -6.44 -11.06 15.73
N GLU A 57 -5.29 -10.49 16.09
CA GLU A 57 -4.04 -11.24 16.29
C GLU A 57 -4.11 -12.19 17.49
N ILE A 58 -4.84 -11.83 18.56
CA ILE A 58 -5.14 -12.72 19.70
C ILE A 58 -6.06 -13.85 19.25
N ALA A 59 -7.16 -13.54 18.55
CA ALA A 59 -8.10 -14.55 18.04
C ALA A 59 -7.41 -15.54 17.09
N ALA A 60 -6.40 -15.07 16.34
CA ALA A 60 -5.60 -15.91 15.46
C ALA A 60 -4.43 -16.64 16.16
N GLY A 61 -4.24 -16.46 17.47
CA GLY A 61 -3.19 -17.11 18.26
C GLY A 61 -1.77 -16.60 17.96
N ARG A 62 -1.63 -15.45 17.27
CA ARG A 62 -0.36 -14.83 16.92
C ARG A 62 0.09 -13.79 17.94
N PHE A 63 -0.83 -13.31 18.76
CA PHE A 63 -0.55 -12.42 19.88
C PHE A 63 -1.12 -12.97 21.19
N ARG A 64 -0.41 -12.79 22.29
CA ARG A 64 -0.86 -13.28 23.60
C ARG A 64 -1.80 -12.28 24.27
N GLU A 65 -2.92 -12.80 24.75
CA GLU A 65 -3.94 -12.03 25.48
C GLU A 65 -3.39 -11.41 26.77
N ASP A 66 -2.54 -12.15 27.51
CA ASP A 66 -1.91 -11.66 28.75
C ASP A 66 -1.04 -10.41 28.54
N LEU A 67 -0.24 -10.41 27.46
CA LEU A 67 0.58 -9.27 27.07
C LEU A 67 -0.28 -8.07 26.63
N TYR A 68 -1.37 -8.32 25.89
CA TYR A 68 -2.27 -7.25 25.45
C TYR A 68 -2.83 -6.47 26.64
N TYR A 69 -3.36 -7.14 27.65
CA TYR A 69 -3.93 -6.47 28.81
C TYR A 69 -2.88 -5.74 29.66
N ARG A 70 -1.61 -6.16 29.60
CA ARG A 70 -0.52 -5.46 30.28
C ARG A 70 -0.06 -4.20 29.55
N LEU A 71 -0.19 -4.16 28.22
CA LEU A 71 0.17 -3.01 27.39
C LEU A 71 -0.98 -2.01 27.24
N SER A 72 -2.21 -2.50 27.07
CA SER A 72 -3.39 -1.71 26.69
C SER A 72 -4.05 -1.02 27.90
N VAL A 73 -3.27 -0.27 28.67
CA VAL A 73 -3.79 0.51 29.81
C VAL A 73 -4.43 1.81 29.32
N VAL A 74 -3.75 2.51 28.40
CA VAL A 74 -4.25 3.71 27.72
C VAL A 74 -3.96 3.54 26.24
N THR A 75 -5.02 3.49 25.43
CA THR A 75 -4.93 3.33 23.98
C THR A 75 -5.19 4.66 23.30
N ILE A 76 -4.33 5.03 22.36
CA ILE A 76 -4.49 6.20 21.52
C ILE A 76 -4.63 5.71 20.08
N GLU A 77 -5.78 5.94 19.48
CA GLU A 77 -5.98 5.68 18.05
C GLU A 77 -5.41 6.85 17.25
N VAL A 78 -4.50 6.55 16.33
CA VAL A 78 -3.92 7.54 15.41
C VAL A 78 -4.77 7.55 14.14
N PRO A 79 -5.53 8.62 13.87
CA PRO A 79 -6.40 8.66 12.70
C PRO A 79 -5.58 8.66 11.41
N ALA A 80 -6.14 8.03 10.39
CA ALA A 80 -5.56 8.08 9.05
C ALA A 80 -5.66 9.50 8.47
N LEU A 81 -4.76 9.87 7.57
CA LEU A 81 -4.69 11.21 6.97
C LEU A 81 -5.99 11.57 6.24
N ARG A 82 -6.67 10.60 5.62
CA ARG A 82 -8.00 10.76 5.01
C ARG A 82 -9.12 11.13 5.98
N GLU A 83 -8.95 10.87 7.27
CA GLU A 83 -9.92 11.23 8.33
C GLU A 83 -9.69 12.67 8.82
N ARG A 84 -8.55 13.27 8.46
CA ARG A 84 -8.15 14.64 8.80
C ARG A 84 -7.67 15.41 7.57
N ARG A 85 -8.52 15.47 6.53
CA ARG A 85 -8.15 16.07 5.24
C ARG A 85 -7.76 17.55 5.33
N GLU A 86 -8.31 18.27 6.31
CA GLU A 86 -7.98 19.66 6.61
C GLU A 86 -6.50 19.89 6.98
N ASP A 87 -5.82 18.86 7.50
CA ASP A 87 -4.39 18.95 7.83
C ASP A 87 -3.48 18.75 6.60
N ILE A 88 -4.01 18.26 5.47
CA ILE A 88 -3.20 17.89 4.30
C ILE A 88 -2.48 19.11 3.72
N GLY A 89 -3.18 20.25 3.59
CA GLY A 89 -2.56 21.48 3.07
C GLY A 89 -1.40 21.95 3.95
N LEU A 90 -1.61 22.04 5.26
CA LEU A 90 -0.59 22.46 6.23
C LEU A 90 0.61 21.49 6.25
N LEU A 91 0.36 20.18 6.22
CA LEU A 91 1.40 19.17 6.16
C LEU A 91 2.18 19.23 4.84
N ALA A 92 1.48 19.45 3.72
CA ALA A 92 2.10 19.58 2.41
C ALA A 92 3.06 20.79 2.36
N GLU A 93 2.62 21.95 2.85
CA GLU A 93 3.45 23.15 2.96
C GLU A 93 4.67 22.92 3.87
N TYR A 94 4.46 22.28 5.03
CA TYR A 94 5.54 21.92 5.94
C TYR A 94 6.60 21.04 5.28
N PHE A 95 6.19 19.97 4.58
CA PHE A 95 7.12 19.09 3.88
C PHE A 95 7.79 19.80 2.71
N LEU A 96 7.06 20.64 1.97
CA LEU A 96 7.60 21.39 0.85
C LEU A 96 8.75 22.30 1.31
N ALA A 97 8.52 23.10 2.35
CA ALA A 97 9.54 23.99 2.92
C ALA A 97 10.74 23.20 3.47
N ARG A 98 10.48 22.12 4.23
CA ARG A 98 11.53 21.28 4.82
C ARG A 98 12.41 20.62 3.78
N ILE A 99 11.82 20.02 2.75
CA ILE A 99 12.54 19.25 1.73
C ILE A 99 13.24 20.20 0.74
N SER A 100 12.62 21.31 0.37
CA SER A 100 13.23 22.32 -0.52
C SER A 100 14.49 22.90 0.11
N LYS A 101 14.41 23.24 1.41
CA LYS A 101 15.58 23.69 2.19
C LYS A 101 16.68 22.63 2.27
N ALA A 102 16.31 21.37 2.49
CA ALA A 102 17.28 20.27 2.55
C ALA A 102 18.00 20.01 1.22
N GLN A 103 17.34 20.27 0.08
CA GLN A 103 17.91 20.13 -1.26
C GLN A 103 18.56 21.42 -1.79
N GLY A 104 18.56 22.51 -1.00
CA GLY A 104 19.10 23.80 -1.42
C GLY A 104 18.33 24.45 -2.57
N LYS A 105 17.06 24.08 -2.77
CA LYS A 105 16.17 24.69 -3.76
C LYS A 105 15.58 26.00 -3.19
N PRO A 106 15.22 26.97 -4.06
CA PRO A 106 14.46 28.14 -3.65
C PRO A 106 13.13 27.72 -3.02
N GLU A 107 12.53 28.65 -2.27
CA GLU A 107 11.22 28.43 -1.68
C GLU A 107 10.19 28.16 -2.78
N LEU A 108 9.56 26.99 -2.69
CA LEU A 108 8.52 26.55 -3.60
C LEU A 108 7.16 26.82 -2.96
N GLU A 109 6.16 27.10 -3.78
CA GLU A 109 4.77 27.28 -3.35
C GLU A 109 3.86 26.39 -4.19
N PHE A 110 2.77 25.88 -3.59
CA PHE A 110 1.75 25.17 -4.36
C PHE A 110 0.77 26.15 -5.00
N SER A 111 0.33 25.84 -6.22
CA SER A 111 -0.85 26.47 -6.79
C SER A 111 -2.11 26.02 -6.04
N PRO A 112 -3.19 26.83 -5.99
CA PRO A 112 -4.45 26.44 -5.35
C PRO A 112 -5.03 25.13 -5.91
N GLU A 113 -4.86 24.87 -7.20
CA GLU A 113 -5.29 23.64 -7.86
C GLU A 113 -4.49 22.42 -7.40
N ALA A 114 -3.19 22.59 -7.16
CA ALA A 114 -2.33 21.52 -6.65
C ALA A 114 -2.75 21.11 -5.23
N ILE A 115 -3.01 22.07 -4.34
CA ILE A 115 -3.53 21.80 -2.99
C ILE A 115 -4.86 21.05 -3.05
N GLN A 116 -5.80 21.50 -3.87
CA GLN A 116 -7.09 20.82 -4.01
C GLN A 116 -6.97 19.38 -4.49
N LEU A 117 -5.99 19.06 -5.34
CA LEU A 117 -5.73 17.68 -5.75
C LEU A 117 -5.10 16.86 -4.64
N LEU A 118 -4.14 17.44 -3.90
CA LEU A 118 -3.53 16.81 -2.74
C LEU A 118 -4.59 16.45 -1.68
N GLU A 119 -5.55 17.34 -1.40
CA GLU A 119 -6.61 17.11 -0.41
C GLU A 119 -7.64 16.04 -0.82
N ARG A 120 -7.77 15.77 -2.13
CA ARG A 120 -8.74 14.79 -2.66
C ARG A 120 -8.24 13.36 -2.64
N TYR A 121 -6.93 13.15 -2.52
CA TYR A 121 -6.34 11.82 -2.52
C TYR A 121 -6.40 11.19 -1.11
N ASP A 122 -6.62 9.87 -1.03
CA ASP A 122 -6.92 9.18 0.24
C ASP A 122 -5.67 8.77 1.04
N TYR A 123 -4.47 8.90 0.46
CA TYR A 123 -3.19 8.52 1.08
C TYR A 123 -3.24 7.18 1.84
N PRO A 124 -3.39 6.03 1.15
CA PRO A 124 -3.32 4.71 1.79
C PRO A 124 -2.03 4.51 2.62
N GLY A 125 -0.91 5.13 2.22
CA GLY A 125 0.36 5.16 2.95
C GLY A 125 0.49 6.30 3.97
N ASN A 126 -0.61 7.00 4.27
CA ASN A 126 -0.69 8.06 5.27
C ASN A 126 0.31 9.21 5.03
N VAL A 127 0.73 9.89 6.09
CA VAL A 127 1.71 10.98 6.08
C VAL A 127 3.00 10.63 5.33
N ARG A 128 3.44 9.36 5.37
CA ARG A 128 4.64 8.91 4.63
C ARG A 128 4.44 8.99 3.11
N GLU A 129 3.25 8.66 2.62
CA GLU A 129 2.93 8.80 1.20
C GLU A 129 2.85 10.26 0.78
N LEU A 130 2.21 11.11 1.60
CA LEU A 130 2.23 12.57 1.36
C LEU A 130 3.68 13.07 1.27
N GLU A 131 4.52 12.77 2.26
CA GLU A 131 5.93 13.17 2.24
C GLU A 131 6.66 12.71 0.96
N ASN A 132 6.43 11.46 0.52
CA ASN A 132 7.02 10.94 -0.71
C ASN A 132 6.52 11.67 -1.97
N VAL A 133 5.23 12.00 -2.03
CA VAL A 133 4.65 12.81 -3.12
C VAL A 133 5.34 14.17 -3.17
N ILE A 134 5.47 14.86 -2.03
CA ILE A 134 6.11 16.17 -1.97
C ILE A 134 7.61 16.06 -2.29
N ALA A 135 8.30 15.02 -1.82
CA ALA A 135 9.69 14.79 -2.17
C ALA A 135 9.89 14.63 -3.69
N HIS A 136 9.00 13.88 -4.34
CA HIS A 136 9.01 13.70 -5.79
C HIS A 136 8.82 15.03 -6.54
N VAL A 137 7.82 15.80 -6.12
CA VAL A 137 7.55 17.14 -6.63
C VAL A 137 8.79 18.01 -6.50
N VAL A 138 9.34 18.18 -5.29
CA VAL A 138 10.49 19.04 -5.04
C VAL A 138 11.67 18.64 -5.92
N THR A 139 11.91 17.35 -6.13
CA THR A 139 13.00 16.89 -7.00
C THR A 139 12.79 17.28 -8.46
N LEU A 140 11.56 17.16 -8.98
CA LEU A 140 11.25 17.45 -10.39
C LEU A 140 10.92 18.91 -10.69
N SER A 141 10.57 19.72 -9.68
CA SER A 141 10.21 21.13 -9.88
C SER A 141 11.37 21.93 -10.46
N GLU A 142 11.09 22.62 -11.56
CA GLU A 142 12.02 23.54 -12.24
C GLU A 142 11.72 25.02 -11.92
N GLY A 143 10.49 25.34 -11.50
CA GLY A 143 10.04 26.70 -11.19
C GLY A 143 9.61 26.89 -9.73
N PRO A 144 9.31 28.13 -9.31
CA PRO A 144 8.93 28.46 -7.94
C PRO A 144 7.50 28.01 -7.56
N ILE A 145 6.66 27.72 -8.55
CA ILE A 145 5.27 27.31 -8.34
C ILE A 145 5.10 25.86 -8.76
N VAL A 146 4.64 25.03 -7.83
CA VAL A 146 4.22 23.66 -8.07
C VAL A 146 2.77 23.67 -8.53
N THR A 147 2.54 23.23 -9.75
CA THR A 147 1.21 23.13 -10.35
C THR A 147 0.64 21.73 -10.23
N ALA A 148 -0.65 21.59 -10.55
CA ALA A 148 -1.33 20.30 -10.64
C ALA A 148 -0.62 19.30 -11.58
N GLN A 149 0.12 19.77 -12.60
CA GLN A 149 0.83 18.91 -13.56
C GLN A 149 2.16 18.38 -13.03
N ASP A 150 2.68 18.95 -11.94
CA ASP A 150 3.91 18.49 -11.29
C ASP A 150 3.62 17.37 -10.28
N LEU A 151 2.35 17.22 -9.89
CA LEU A 151 1.92 16.15 -9.00
C LEU A 151 1.96 14.78 -9.71
N PRO A 152 2.32 13.70 -9.00
CA PRO A 152 2.25 12.33 -9.51
C PRO A 152 0.86 11.94 -10.03
N ASP A 153 0.83 11.08 -11.05
CA ASP A 153 -0.42 10.58 -11.66
C ASP A 153 -1.43 10.01 -10.65
N VAL A 154 -0.92 9.33 -9.61
CA VAL A 154 -1.74 8.73 -8.56
C VAL A 154 -2.60 9.76 -7.82
N VAL A 155 -2.09 11.00 -7.66
CA VAL A 155 -2.79 12.12 -7.02
C VAL A 155 -3.65 12.87 -8.03
N ARG A 156 -3.18 13.03 -9.28
CA ARG A 156 -3.93 13.73 -10.34
C ARG A 156 -5.23 13.04 -10.74
N ALA A 157 -5.21 11.70 -10.80
CA ALA A 157 -6.35 10.90 -11.23
C ALA A 157 -6.59 9.68 -10.31
N PRO A 158 -7.07 9.89 -9.06
CA PRO A 158 -7.22 8.82 -8.07
C PRO A 158 -8.14 7.68 -8.57
N ARG A 159 -9.18 8.02 -9.33
CA ARG A 159 -10.22 7.08 -9.80
C ARG A 159 -9.75 6.09 -10.86
N LEU A 160 -8.64 6.34 -11.55
CA LEU A 160 -8.16 5.43 -12.60
C LEU A 160 -7.39 4.22 -12.04
N LEU A 161 -6.99 4.28 -10.77
CA LEU A 161 -6.22 3.22 -10.10
C LEU A 161 -7.03 2.47 -9.03
N THR A 162 -8.19 2.99 -8.62
CA THR A 162 -9.09 2.36 -7.63
C THR A 162 -10.17 1.48 -8.26
N SER A 163 -9.90 0.83 -9.39
CA SER A 163 -10.73 -0.30 -9.86
C SER A 163 -10.40 -1.56 -9.05
N ALA A 164 -10.76 -1.56 -7.77
CA ALA A 164 -11.04 -2.79 -7.06
C ALA A 164 -12.36 -3.38 -7.62
N PRO A 165 -12.47 -4.70 -7.80
CA PRO A 165 -13.69 -5.32 -8.31
C PRO A 165 -14.84 -5.08 -7.33
N ASP A 166 -15.95 -4.57 -7.86
CA ASP A 166 -17.20 -4.31 -7.15
C ASP A 166 -17.81 -5.66 -6.73
N THR A 167 -17.40 -6.19 -5.57
CA THR A 167 -18.03 -7.37 -4.94
C THR A 167 -19.28 -6.93 -4.18
N ARG A 168 -20.35 -6.68 -4.92
CA ARG A 168 -21.71 -6.69 -4.35
C ARG A 168 -22.49 -7.86 -4.96
N PRO A 169 -22.98 -8.81 -4.15
CA PRO A 169 -23.82 -9.88 -4.66
C PRO A 169 -25.22 -9.31 -4.93
N ALA A 170 -25.56 -9.15 -6.21
CA ALA A 170 -26.91 -8.83 -6.64
C ALA A 170 -27.76 -10.12 -6.66
N GLU A 171 -28.17 -10.60 -5.49
CA GLU A 171 -29.35 -11.46 -5.37
C GLU A 171 -30.60 -10.60 -5.58
N ARG A 172 -31.29 -10.81 -6.71
CA ARG A 172 -32.73 -10.63 -6.81
C ARG A 172 -33.27 -11.42 -7.99
N GLU A 173 -33.83 -12.56 -7.65
CA GLU A 173 -34.72 -13.40 -8.45
C GLU A 173 -35.64 -12.57 -9.37
N ARG A 174 -35.58 -12.85 -10.68
CA ARG A 174 -36.73 -12.66 -11.57
C ARG A 174 -36.85 -13.85 -12.51
N ARG A 175 -37.86 -14.67 -12.24
CA ARG A 175 -38.33 -15.81 -13.04
C ARG A 175 -38.54 -15.39 -14.51
N PRO A 176 -38.22 -16.23 -15.51
CA PRO A 176 -38.62 -15.95 -16.88
C PRO A 176 -40.06 -16.41 -17.12
N ARG A 177 -40.89 -15.52 -17.68
CA ARG A 177 -42.12 -15.90 -18.42
C ARG A 177 -41.71 -16.32 -19.83
N PRO A 178 -42.33 -17.33 -20.45
CA PRO A 178 -41.95 -17.76 -21.78
C PRO A 178 -42.57 -16.83 -22.82
N LEU A 179 -41.75 -16.25 -23.71
CA LEU A 179 -42.25 -15.74 -24.98
C LEU A 179 -41.81 -16.68 -26.09
N ARG A 180 -42.81 -17.32 -26.71
CA ARG A 180 -42.69 -18.12 -27.92
C ARG A 180 -42.20 -17.25 -29.08
N ALA A 181 -41.17 -17.78 -29.74
CA ALA A 181 -40.92 -17.82 -31.18
C ALA A 181 -41.72 -16.89 -32.09
N SER A 182 -41.01 -16.11 -32.92
CA SER A 182 -41.01 -16.33 -34.37
C SER A 182 -39.96 -15.45 -35.06
N LEU A 183 -39.42 -15.96 -36.18
CA LEU A 183 -38.57 -15.31 -37.21
C LEU A 183 -37.11 -15.13 -36.78
N GLY A 184 -36.08 -15.73 -37.38
CA GLY A 184 -35.81 -16.41 -38.65
C GLY A 184 -34.28 -16.34 -38.83
N PRO A 185 -33.61 -17.27 -39.52
CA PRO A 185 -32.17 -17.43 -39.41
C PRO A 185 -31.42 -16.34 -40.20
N ARG A 186 -30.62 -15.54 -39.50
CA ARG A 186 -29.51 -14.81 -40.12
C ARG A 186 -28.26 -15.07 -39.30
N GLU A 187 -27.43 -15.94 -39.87
CA GLU A 187 -26.08 -16.21 -39.46
C GLU A 187 -25.29 -14.90 -39.34
N VAL A 188 -24.72 -14.68 -38.15
CA VAL A 188 -23.36 -14.15 -38.06
C VAL A 188 -22.58 -15.18 -37.27
N THR A 189 -22.07 -16.18 -37.99
CA THR A 189 -21.02 -17.06 -37.50
C THR A 189 -19.72 -16.26 -37.42
N VAL A 190 -19.33 -15.90 -36.20
CA VAL A 190 -17.90 -15.81 -35.86
C VAL A 190 -17.75 -16.56 -34.54
N PRO A 191 -17.27 -17.82 -34.54
CA PRO A 191 -16.90 -18.47 -33.31
C PRO A 191 -15.56 -17.86 -32.88
N ASP A 192 -15.55 -16.82 -32.04
CA ASP A 192 -14.30 -16.45 -31.39
C ASP A 192 -14.12 -17.39 -30.20
N ALA A 193 -13.12 -18.27 -30.30
CA ALA A 193 -12.79 -19.29 -29.30
C ALA A 193 -12.34 -18.70 -27.93
N ARG A 194 -12.49 -17.38 -27.76
CA ARG A 194 -12.04 -16.57 -26.62
C ARG A 194 -13.15 -16.24 -25.61
N ASP A 195 -14.41 -16.57 -25.88
CA ASP A 195 -15.54 -16.31 -24.96
C ASP A 195 -15.46 -17.09 -23.63
N HIS A 196 -14.52 -18.02 -23.51
CA HIS A 196 -14.29 -18.81 -22.29
C HIS A 196 -13.05 -18.38 -21.50
N TRP A 197 -12.32 -17.37 -21.96
CA TRP A 197 -11.10 -16.95 -21.27
C TRP A 197 -11.43 -16.14 -20.03
N THR A 198 -10.83 -16.51 -18.92
CA THR A 198 -10.78 -15.67 -17.73
C THR A 198 -9.99 -14.39 -18.02
N LEU A 199 -10.24 -13.33 -17.25
CA LEU A 199 -9.49 -12.08 -17.36
C LEU A 199 -7.98 -12.30 -17.20
N ALA A 200 -7.59 -13.28 -16.38
CA ALA A 200 -6.19 -13.65 -16.19
C ALA A 200 -5.57 -14.28 -17.47
N GLU A 201 -6.32 -15.12 -18.19
CA GLU A 201 -5.85 -15.73 -19.45
C GLU A 201 -5.76 -14.70 -20.58
N VAL A 202 -6.73 -13.77 -20.67
CA VAL A 202 -6.67 -12.64 -21.61
C VAL A 202 -5.45 -11.76 -21.31
N GLU A 203 -5.22 -11.46 -20.04
CA GLU A 203 -4.08 -10.64 -19.60
C GLU A 203 -2.74 -11.33 -19.89
N GLN A 204 -2.61 -12.61 -19.55
CA GLN A 204 -1.41 -13.41 -19.81
C GLN A 204 -1.06 -13.44 -21.30
N GLU A 205 -2.03 -13.75 -22.16
CA GLU A 205 -1.82 -13.79 -23.61
C GLU A 205 -1.43 -12.40 -24.15
N HIS A 206 -2.08 -11.34 -23.66
CA HIS A 206 -1.75 -9.99 -24.10
C HIS A 206 -0.32 -9.57 -23.71
N ILE A 207 0.10 -9.90 -22.48
CA ILE A 207 1.45 -9.63 -21.98
C ILE A 207 2.50 -10.38 -22.82
N LEU A 208 2.26 -11.65 -23.12
CA LEU A 208 3.16 -12.46 -23.94
C LEU A 208 3.30 -11.92 -25.37
N ARG A 209 2.19 -11.51 -25.99
CA ARG A 209 2.22 -10.88 -27.33
C ARG A 209 3.00 -9.58 -27.37
N VAL A 210 2.87 -8.74 -26.34
CA VAL A 210 3.64 -7.47 -26.29
C VAL A 210 5.12 -7.75 -26.04
N LEU A 211 5.46 -8.72 -25.20
CA LEU A 211 6.85 -9.13 -24.98
C LEU A 211 7.52 -9.67 -26.25
N ASP A 212 6.81 -10.49 -27.02
CA ASP A 212 7.31 -11.03 -28.29
C ASP A 212 7.53 -9.90 -29.32
N ARG A 213 6.58 -8.97 -29.43
CA ARG A 213 6.70 -7.77 -30.29
C ARG A 213 7.85 -6.86 -29.87
N CYS A 214 8.18 -6.82 -28.58
CA CYS A 214 9.33 -6.11 -28.03
C CYS A 214 10.62 -6.96 -27.99
N ARG A 215 10.66 -8.15 -28.62
CA ARG A 215 11.80 -9.08 -28.66
C ARG A 215 12.38 -9.40 -27.27
N GLY A 216 11.52 -9.55 -26.27
CA GLY A 216 11.91 -9.84 -24.89
C GLY A 216 12.45 -8.63 -24.10
N ASN A 217 12.41 -7.41 -24.65
CA ASN A 217 12.78 -6.20 -23.91
C ASN A 217 11.68 -5.83 -22.90
N ALA A 218 11.84 -6.30 -21.67
CA ALA A 218 10.88 -6.08 -20.58
C ALA A 218 10.62 -4.60 -20.26
N THR A 219 11.58 -3.69 -20.47
CA THR A 219 11.39 -2.26 -20.23
C THR A 219 10.50 -1.63 -21.30
N ALA A 220 10.72 -2.00 -22.58
CA ALA A 220 9.90 -1.53 -23.68
C ALA A 220 8.46 -2.10 -23.60
N ALA A 221 8.35 -3.39 -23.26
CA ALA A 221 7.06 -4.05 -23.07
C ALA A 221 6.26 -3.46 -21.92
N ALA A 222 6.90 -3.18 -20.77
CA ALA A 222 6.26 -2.54 -19.63
C ALA A 222 5.70 -1.14 -19.97
N ARG A 223 6.47 -0.34 -20.71
CA ARG A 223 6.03 0.98 -21.19
C ARG A 223 4.84 0.88 -22.14
N GLN A 224 4.84 -0.11 -23.03
CA GLN A 224 3.75 -0.31 -23.99
C GLN A 224 2.48 -0.87 -23.33
N LEU A 225 2.63 -1.68 -22.29
CA LEU A 225 1.53 -2.20 -21.47
C LEU A 225 1.01 -1.18 -20.44
N GLY A 226 1.68 -0.04 -20.26
CA GLY A 226 1.29 0.98 -19.28
C GLY A 226 1.48 0.55 -17.82
N ILE A 227 2.35 -0.44 -17.55
CA ILE A 227 2.62 -0.97 -16.21
C ILE A 227 4.09 -0.78 -15.82
N SER A 228 4.37 -0.77 -14.51
CA SER A 228 5.76 -0.75 -14.05
C SER A 228 6.50 -2.03 -14.46
N ARG A 229 7.83 -1.93 -14.66
CA ARG A 229 8.68 -3.11 -14.93
C ARG A 229 8.54 -4.16 -13.84
N THR A 230 8.41 -3.73 -12.59
CA THR A 230 8.25 -4.58 -11.40
C THR A 230 6.91 -5.34 -11.44
N THR A 231 5.84 -4.69 -11.87
CA THR A 231 4.51 -5.29 -12.07
C THR A 231 4.53 -6.33 -13.19
N LEU A 232 5.21 -6.04 -14.30
CA LEU A 232 5.38 -6.98 -15.41
C LEU A 232 6.09 -8.27 -14.95
N TRP A 233 7.19 -8.13 -14.20
CA TRP A 233 7.91 -9.29 -13.65
C TRP A 233 7.10 -10.09 -12.62
N ARG A 234 6.30 -9.41 -11.80
CA ARG A 234 5.39 -10.05 -10.85
C ARG A 234 4.35 -10.90 -11.59
N LYS A 235 3.70 -10.34 -12.62
CA LYS A 235 2.71 -11.04 -13.45
C LYS A 235 3.31 -12.22 -14.20
N LEU A 236 4.49 -12.06 -14.81
CA LEU A 236 5.18 -13.18 -15.48
C LEU A 236 5.52 -14.33 -14.54
N ARG A 237 5.85 -14.03 -13.27
CA ARG A 237 6.11 -15.04 -12.24
C ARG A 237 4.83 -15.75 -11.80
N GLU A 238 3.73 -15.01 -11.64
CA GLU A 238 2.41 -15.55 -11.32
C GLU A 238 1.92 -16.51 -12.43
N TYR A 239 2.27 -16.27 -13.69
CA TYR A 239 1.92 -17.14 -14.84
C TYR A 239 2.94 -18.26 -15.13
N GLY A 240 3.98 -18.43 -14.31
CA GLY A 240 4.98 -19.48 -14.49
C GLY A 240 5.88 -19.34 -15.73
N VAL A 241 5.97 -18.15 -16.32
CA VAL A 241 6.80 -17.90 -17.52
C VAL A 241 8.22 -17.54 -17.08
N SER A 242 9.13 -18.51 -17.20
CA SER A 242 10.56 -18.31 -16.92
C SER A 242 11.24 -17.48 -18.00
N ARG A 243 12.13 -16.59 -17.54
CA ARG A 243 12.89 -15.58 -18.28
C ARG A 243 13.42 -16.09 -19.64
N PRO A 244 13.25 -15.36 -20.76
CA PRO A 244 14.05 -15.65 -21.95
C PRO A 244 15.51 -15.37 -21.61
N GLU A 245 16.36 -16.38 -21.73
CA GLU A 245 17.80 -16.27 -21.52
C GLU A 245 18.38 -15.20 -22.43
N ARG A 246 19.27 -14.37 -21.88
CA ARG A 246 20.03 -13.37 -22.65
C ARG A 246 20.90 -14.13 -23.65
N THR A 247 20.51 -14.15 -24.92
CA THR A 247 21.48 -14.33 -26.00
C THR A 247 22.19 -12.99 -26.14
N GLY A 248 23.48 -12.96 -25.81
CA GLY A 248 24.30 -11.76 -25.86
C GLY A 248 24.66 -11.37 -27.29
N GLU A 249 24.88 -10.07 -27.46
CA GLU A 249 26.08 -9.45 -28.06
C GLU A 249 26.18 -8.01 -27.52
#